data_AF-A0A2U3Z880-F1
#
_entry.id   AF-A0A2U3Z880-F1
#
_cell.length_a   1.000
_cell.length_b   1.000
_cell.length_c   1.000
_cell.angle_alpha   90.00
_cell.angle_beta   90.00
_cell.angle_gamma   90.00
#
_symmetry.space_group_name_H-M   'P 1'
#
loop_
_entity.id
_entity.type
_entity.pdbx_description
1 polymer ?
#
loop_
_entity_poly.entity_id
_entity_poly.type
_entity_poly.pdbx_seq_one_letter_code
_entity_poly.pdbx_strand_id
1 'polypeptide(L)'
;METFILDTEHICGRKSMSLLGALQSQANKFVNRFHEERKTKLSLLLDNERWKQADVPAEFQDLVDSISDGKIALPEKKSGATEERKPAEVLIVEGQQYAVVGTVLLLIRIILEYCQCVDNIPSVTTDMLTRLSDLLKYFNSRSCQLVLGAGALQVVGLKTITTKNLALSSRCLQLIVHYIPVIRAHFEARLQPKQYSMLRHFDHITKDYHDHIAEISAKLVAIMDSLFDKLLSKVMIYGNY
;
A
#
# COMPACT_ATOMS: atom_id res chain seq x y z
N MET A 1 18.97 10.04 15.26
CA MET A 1 19.84 11.14 14.76
C MET A 1 19.88 12.31 15.73
N GLU A 2 18.72 12.80 16.19
CA GLU A 2 18.65 13.94 17.12
C GLU A 2 19.36 13.67 18.45
N THR A 3 19.18 12.47 19.03
CA THR A 3 19.92 12.06 20.25
C THR A 3 21.42 12.14 20.06
N PHE A 4 21.95 11.62 18.95
CA PHE A 4 23.38 11.69 18.64
C PHE A 4 23.88 13.14 18.52
N ILE A 5 23.09 14.02 17.91
CA ILE A 5 23.43 15.44 17.81
C ILE A 5 23.48 16.06 19.22
N LEU A 6 22.46 15.84 20.04
CA LEU A 6 22.41 16.34 21.42
C LEU A 6 23.57 15.82 22.27
N ASP A 7 23.91 14.54 22.14
CA ASP A 7 25.04 13.93 22.85
C ASP A 7 26.37 14.56 22.41
N THR A 8 26.55 14.77 21.10
CA THR A 8 27.76 15.44 20.59
C THR A 8 27.85 16.89 21.03
N GLU A 9 26.72 17.61 21.10
CA GLU A 9 26.63 18.98 21.60
C GLU A 9 27.00 19.04 23.09
N HIS A 10 26.48 18.10 23.88
CA HIS A 10 26.78 17.99 25.30
C HIS A 10 28.27 17.69 25.56
N ILE A 11 28.86 16.76 24.81
CA ILE A 11 30.27 16.40 24.94
C ILE A 11 31.19 17.55 24.47
N CYS A 12 30.84 18.19 23.35
CA CYS A 12 31.69 19.23 22.75
C CYS A 12 31.48 20.63 23.36
N GLY A 13 30.42 20.82 24.17
CA GLY A 13 30.02 22.12 24.72
C GLY A 13 29.56 23.15 23.68
N ARG A 14 29.43 22.75 22.41
CA ARG A 14 29.01 23.62 21.31
C ARG A 14 28.34 22.83 20.19
N LYS A 15 27.44 23.51 19.49
CA LYS A 15 26.78 23.00 18.28
C LYS A 15 27.70 23.01 17.07
N SER A 16 27.90 21.84 16.47
CA SER A 16 28.67 21.69 15.24
C SER A 16 27.76 21.79 14.01
N MET A 17 27.75 22.96 13.37
CA MET A 17 26.96 23.21 12.16
C MET A 17 27.42 22.36 10.98
N SER A 18 28.70 22.02 10.89
CA SER A 18 29.24 21.13 9.86
C SER A 18 28.76 19.70 10.03
N LEU A 19 28.73 19.18 11.27
CA LEU A 19 28.19 17.86 11.57
C LEU A 19 26.69 17.80 11.27
N LEU A 20 25.94 18.82 11.68
CA LEU A 20 24.50 18.92 11.39
C LEU A 20 24.24 18.90 9.88
N GLY A 21 24.99 19.71 9.13
CA GLY A 21 24.89 19.75 7.66
C GLY A 21 25.25 18.42 7.00
N ALA A 22 26.30 17.74 7.48
CA ALA A 22 26.70 16.43 6.97
C ALA A 22 25.63 15.36 7.26
N LEU A 23 25.09 15.32 8.47
CA LEU A 23 24.01 14.41 8.86
C LEU A 23 22.74 14.65 8.03
N GLN A 24 22.35 15.91 7.82
CA GLN A 24 21.20 16.26 6.98
C GLN A 24 21.44 15.85 5.51
N SER A 25 22.64 16.07 4.98
CA SER A 25 23.00 15.61 3.63
C SER A 25 22.90 14.10 3.51
N GLN A 26 23.37 13.36 4.52
CA GLN A 26 23.29 11.90 4.55
C GLN A 26 21.84 11.41 4.68
N ALA A 27 21.01 12.06 5.49
CA ALA A 27 19.59 11.78 5.59
C ALA A 27 18.91 11.93 4.22
N ASN A 28 19.13 13.05 3.53
CA ASN A 28 18.54 13.30 2.21
C ASN A 28 18.99 12.25 1.16
N LYS A 29 20.27 11.86 1.17
CA LYS A 29 20.78 10.78 0.29
C LYS A 29 20.11 9.46 0.60
N PHE A 30 19.97 9.12 1.89
CA PHE A 30 19.26 7.94 2.33
C PHE A 30 17.80 7.96 1.85
N VAL A 31 17.06 9.05 2.07
CA VAL A 31 15.66 9.17 1.64
C VAL A 31 15.49 8.95 0.14
N ASN A 32 16.33 9.59 -0.68
CA ASN A 32 16.30 9.41 -2.13
C ASN A 32 16.51 7.95 -2.52
N ARG A 33 17.57 7.32 -2.00
CA ARG A 33 17.87 5.92 -2.29
C ARG A 33 16.76 4.98 -1.79
N PHE A 34 16.28 5.21 -0.57
CA PHE A 34 15.20 4.46 0.05
C PHE A 34 13.96 4.49 -0.85
N HIS A 35 13.50 5.69 -1.23
CA HIS A 35 12.32 5.83 -2.07
C HIS A 35 12.48 5.16 -3.44
N GLU A 36 13.60 5.42 -4.13
CA GLU A 36 13.85 4.83 -5.45
C GLU A 36 13.85 3.30 -5.39
N GLU A 37 14.51 2.69 -4.41
CA GLU A 37 14.51 1.23 -4.22
C GLU A 37 13.08 0.68 -4.06
N ARG A 38 12.22 1.34 -3.25
CA ARG A 38 10.84 0.88 -3.02
C ARG A 38 9.96 1.10 -4.24
N LYS A 39 10.13 2.24 -4.92
CA LYS A 39 9.39 2.56 -6.15
C LYS A 39 9.74 1.61 -7.28
N THR A 40 11.03 1.33 -7.52
CA THR A 40 11.48 0.34 -8.51
C THR A 40 10.94 -1.04 -8.18
N LYS A 41 11.01 -1.46 -6.91
CA LYS A 41 10.48 -2.77 -6.48
C LYS A 41 8.97 -2.88 -6.72
N LEU A 42 8.21 -1.85 -6.33
CA LEU A 42 6.75 -1.81 -6.54
C LEU A 42 6.40 -1.83 -8.03
N SER A 43 7.09 -1.02 -8.84
CA SER A 43 6.92 -0.96 -10.29
C SER A 43 7.14 -2.33 -10.93
N LEU A 44 8.25 -2.99 -10.59
CA LEU A 44 8.57 -4.30 -11.14
C LEU A 44 7.50 -5.34 -10.78
N LEU A 45 7.00 -5.32 -9.55
CA LEU A 45 6.01 -6.31 -9.11
C LEU A 45 4.62 -6.06 -9.68
N LEU A 46 4.19 -4.81 -9.78
CA LEU A 46 2.94 -4.46 -10.46
C LEU A 46 2.97 -4.88 -11.93
N ASP A 47 4.08 -4.63 -12.62
CA ASP A 47 4.23 -4.98 -14.04
C ASP A 47 4.30 -6.48 -14.28
N ASN A 48 4.61 -7.27 -13.24
CA ASN A 48 4.60 -8.73 -13.27
C ASN A 48 3.40 -9.36 -12.53
N GLU A 49 2.47 -8.54 -12.02
CA GLU A 49 1.33 -9.01 -11.23
C GLU A 49 0.34 -9.74 -12.14
N ARG A 50 0.03 -10.98 -11.79
CA ARG A 50 -0.88 -11.84 -12.56
C ARG A 50 -2.34 -11.65 -12.17
N TRP A 51 -2.60 -10.79 -11.17
CA TRP A 51 -3.93 -10.51 -10.63
C TRP A 51 -4.64 -11.78 -10.17
N LYS A 52 -3.85 -12.68 -9.58
CA LYS A 52 -4.32 -13.91 -8.95
C LYS A 52 -4.28 -13.74 -7.45
N GLN A 53 -5.21 -14.41 -6.77
CA GLN A 53 -5.22 -14.47 -5.33
C GLN A 53 -3.91 -15.09 -4.84
N ALA A 54 -3.22 -14.38 -3.95
CA ALA A 54 -2.01 -14.83 -3.32
C ALA A 54 -2.32 -15.49 -1.98
N ASP A 55 -1.52 -16.49 -1.63
CA ASP A 55 -1.51 -17.02 -0.28
C ASP A 55 -0.90 -15.98 0.67
N VAL A 56 -1.56 -15.76 1.81
CA VAL A 56 -1.16 -14.81 2.84
C VAL A 56 -0.26 -15.54 3.84
N PRO A 57 1.04 -15.19 3.91
CA PRO A 57 1.92 -15.78 4.92
C PRO A 57 1.46 -15.41 6.33
N ALA A 58 1.64 -16.32 7.29
CA ALA A 58 1.23 -16.08 8.68
C ALA A 58 1.87 -14.81 9.28
N GLU A 59 3.12 -14.53 8.92
CA GLU A 59 3.83 -13.30 9.31
C GLU A 59 3.13 -12.02 8.84
N PHE A 60 2.38 -12.06 7.74
CA PHE A 60 1.58 -10.93 7.28
C PHE A 60 0.28 -10.78 8.08
N GLN A 61 -0.31 -11.87 8.55
CA GLN A 61 -1.46 -11.80 9.46
C GLN A 61 -1.02 -11.18 10.79
N ASP A 62 0.08 -11.68 11.38
CA ASP A 62 0.64 -11.13 12.63
C ASP A 62 1.01 -9.64 12.49
N LEU A 63 1.51 -9.23 11.32
CA LEU A 63 1.81 -7.84 10.99
C LEU A 63 0.57 -6.96 11.04
N VAL A 64 -0.52 -7.41 10.42
CA VAL A 64 -1.77 -6.67 10.34
C VAL A 64 -2.46 -6.58 11.70
N ASP A 65 -2.47 -7.68 12.45
CA ASP A 65 -3.01 -7.72 13.81
C ASP A 65 -2.27 -6.72 14.72
N SER A 66 -0.93 -6.62 14.56
CA SER A 66 -0.12 -5.64 15.30
C SER A 66 -0.49 -4.19 14.97
N ILE A 67 -0.84 -3.89 13.71
CA ILE A 67 -1.30 -2.55 13.32
C ILE A 67 -2.65 -2.23 13.96
N SER A 68 -3.56 -3.20 14.02
CA SER A 68 -4.87 -3.04 14.69
C SER A 68 -4.72 -2.78 16.19
N ASP A 69 -3.69 -3.32 16.83
CA ASP A 69 -3.30 -3.00 18.22
C ASP A 69 -2.60 -1.63 18.38
N GLY A 70 -2.51 -0.83 17.31
CA GLY A 70 -1.87 0.49 17.30
C GLY A 70 -0.34 0.45 17.17
N LYS A 71 0.26 -0.72 16.91
CA LYS A 71 1.71 -0.86 16.74
C LYS A 71 2.08 -0.84 15.26
N ILE A 72 2.49 0.33 14.77
CA ILE A 72 2.97 0.52 13.40
C ILE A 72 4.49 0.25 13.38
N ALA A 73 4.85 -1.02 13.48
CA ALA A 73 6.25 -1.46 13.42
C ALA A 73 6.38 -2.74 12.60
N LEU A 74 7.51 -2.89 11.92
CA LEU A 74 7.85 -4.16 11.28
C LEU A 74 8.26 -5.17 12.37
N PRO A 75 7.73 -6.41 12.35
CA PRO A 75 8.10 -7.44 13.30
C PRO A 75 9.60 -7.72 13.17
N GLU A 76 10.29 -7.72 14.31
CA GLU A 76 11.66 -8.20 14.37
C GLU A 76 11.68 -9.68 13.99
N LYS A 77 12.64 -10.07 13.14
CA LYS A 77 12.81 -11.45 12.73
C LYS A 77 13.17 -12.28 13.97
N LYS A 78 12.19 -12.91 14.62
CA LYS A 78 12.46 -13.80 15.76
C LYS A 78 13.30 -14.97 15.26
N SER A 79 14.57 -14.97 15.64
CA SER A 79 15.50 -16.09 15.43
C SER A 79 15.21 -17.16 16.47
N GLY A 80 14.16 -17.94 16.26
CA GLY A 80 13.83 -19.07 17.11
C GLY A 80 12.35 -19.42 17.12
N ALA A 81 12.04 -20.60 16.58
CA ALA A 81 10.77 -21.30 16.70
C ALA A 81 9.53 -20.53 16.23
N THR A 82 9.40 -20.30 14.92
CA THR A 82 8.07 -20.16 14.32
C THR A 82 7.57 -21.59 14.07
N GLU A 83 6.51 -22.01 14.76
CA GLU A 83 5.67 -23.06 14.20
C GLU A 83 5.36 -22.66 12.76
N GLU A 84 5.63 -23.53 11.78
CA GLU A 84 5.31 -23.28 10.37
C GLU A 84 3.78 -23.23 10.23
N ARG A 85 3.19 -22.08 10.57
CA ARG A 85 1.78 -21.80 10.35
C ARG A 85 1.55 -21.76 8.84
N LYS A 86 0.60 -22.56 8.38
CA LYS A 86 0.25 -22.63 6.96
C LYS A 86 -0.21 -21.24 6.47
N PRO A 87 0.19 -20.84 5.25
CA PRO A 87 -0.38 -19.67 4.60
C PRO A 87 -1.91 -19.77 4.52
N ALA A 88 -2.58 -18.63 4.70
CA ALA A 88 -4.04 -18.52 4.59
C ALA A 88 -4.45 -18.04 3.19
N GLU A 89 -5.66 -18.36 2.74
CA GLU A 89 -6.16 -17.89 1.44
C GLU A 89 -6.57 -16.40 1.46
N VAL A 90 -6.86 -15.86 2.63
CA VAL A 90 -7.35 -14.48 2.82
C VAL A 90 -6.65 -13.83 4.00
N LEU A 91 -6.48 -12.51 3.91
CA LEU A 91 -6.02 -11.67 5.01
C LEU A 91 -7.23 -11.23 5.84
N ILE A 92 -7.16 -11.33 7.16
CA ILE A 92 -8.24 -10.89 8.04
C ILE A 92 -7.85 -9.56 8.66
N VAL A 93 -8.66 -8.52 8.50
CA VAL A 93 -8.42 -7.20 9.11
C VAL A 93 -9.68 -6.78 9.84
N GLU A 94 -9.61 -6.62 11.16
CA GLU A 94 -10.77 -6.27 12.00
C GLU A 94 -12.01 -7.15 11.76
N GLY A 95 -11.78 -8.46 11.56
CA GLY A 95 -12.84 -9.44 11.26
C GLY A 95 -13.32 -9.47 9.81
N GLN A 96 -12.84 -8.59 8.93
CA GLN A 96 -13.15 -8.58 7.50
C GLN A 96 -12.12 -9.40 6.70
N GLN A 97 -12.59 -10.22 5.76
CA GLN A 97 -11.73 -11.06 4.93
C GLN A 97 -11.36 -10.38 3.60
N TYR A 98 -10.07 -10.29 3.30
CA TYR A 98 -9.53 -9.69 2.08
C TYR A 98 -8.81 -10.75 1.25
N ALA A 99 -9.42 -11.14 0.13
CA ALA A 99 -8.70 -11.85 -0.94
C ALA A 99 -7.82 -10.84 -1.68
N VAL A 100 -6.51 -11.08 -1.70
CA VAL A 100 -5.50 -10.10 -2.12
C VAL A 100 -4.52 -10.67 -3.13
N VAL A 101 -3.83 -9.79 -3.85
CA VAL A 101 -2.71 -10.15 -4.74
C VAL A 101 -1.38 -9.95 -4.01
N GLY A 102 -0.30 -10.60 -4.47
CA GLY A 102 1.00 -10.53 -3.78
C GLY A 102 1.55 -9.11 -3.68
N THR A 103 1.32 -8.29 -4.70
CA THR A 103 1.84 -6.92 -4.75
C THR A 103 1.24 -6.00 -3.67
N VAL A 104 -0.04 -6.20 -3.28
CA VAL A 104 -0.64 -5.35 -2.22
C VAL A 104 -0.07 -5.67 -0.83
N LEU A 105 0.26 -6.95 -0.57
CA LEU A 105 0.94 -7.35 0.66
C LEU A 105 2.30 -6.66 0.77
N LEU A 106 3.07 -6.66 -0.33
CA LEU A 106 4.32 -5.91 -0.34
C LEU A 106 4.11 -4.42 -0.16
N LEU A 107 3.09 -3.82 -0.78
CA LEU A 107 2.80 -2.40 -0.63
C LEU A 107 2.55 -2.04 0.84
N ILE A 108 1.78 -2.85 1.58
CA ILE A 108 1.58 -2.68 3.03
C ILE A 108 2.92 -2.70 3.76
N ARG A 109 3.79 -3.66 3.46
CA ARG A 109 5.13 -3.72 4.05
C ARG A 109 5.95 -2.47 3.73
N ILE A 110 5.93 -2.00 2.48
CA ILE A 110 6.60 -0.77 2.06
C ILE A 110 6.07 0.42 2.87
N ILE A 111 4.74 0.58 2.99
CA ILE A 111 4.12 1.64 3.80
C ILE A 111 4.66 1.64 5.24
N LEU A 112 4.79 0.46 5.86
CA LEU A 112 5.33 0.35 7.21
C LEU A 112 6.82 0.72 7.29
N GLU A 113 7.61 0.42 6.26
CA GLU A 113 9.00 0.89 6.18
C GLU A 113 9.07 2.44 6.17
N TYR A 114 8.13 3.13 5.49
CA TYR A 114 8.03 4.59 5.57
C TYR A 114 7.66 5.07 6.97
N CYS A 115 6.71 4.41 7.62
CA CYS A 115 6.29 4.73 8.98
C CYS A 115 7.44 4.57 9.98
N GLN A 116 8.19 3.48 9.88
CA GLN A 116 9.38 3.25 10.71
C GLN A 116 10.50 4.26 10.40
N CYS A 117 10.63 4.69 9.15
CA CYS A 117 11.64 5.67 8.78
C CYS A 117 11.41 7.03 9.48
N VAL A 118 10.16 7.50 9.55
CA VAL A 118 9.85 8.78 10.21
C VAL A 118 10.03 8.71 11.72
N ASP A 119 9.90 7.52 12.31
CA ASP A 119 10.20 7.29 13.73
C ASP A 119 11.69 7.42 14.01
N ASN A 120 12.52 6.86 13.13
CA ASN A 120 13.96 6.83 13.29
C ASN A 120 14.64 8.16 12.91
N ILE A 121 14.05 8.89 11.95
CA ILE A 121 14.60 10.12 11.39
C ILE A 121 13.48 11.18 11.26
N PRO A 122 13.07 11.82 12.37
CA PRO A 122 11.97 12.79 12.35
C PRO A 122 12.19 13.98 11.39
N SER A 123 13.44 14.37 11.14
CA SER A 123 13.80 15.48 10.25
C SER A 123 13.41 15.25 8.78
N VAL A 124 13.09 14.02 8.37
CA VAL A 124 12.67 13.71 6.98
C VAL A 124 11.16 13.47 6.84
N THR A 125 10.37 13.68 7.90
CA THR A 125 8.94 13.34 7.94
C THR A 125 8.14 13.93 6.76
N THR A 126 8.36 15.20 6.42
CA THR A 126 7.63 15.86 5.32
C THR A 126 8.02 15.32 3.95
N ASP A 127 9.29 14.96 3.75
CA ASP A 127 9.76 14.36 2.49
C ASP A 127 9.20 12.93 2.35
N MET A 128 9.25 12.15 3.43
CA MET A 128 8.66 10.81 3.49
C MET A 128 7.15 10.81 3.23
N LEU A 129 6.40 11.77 3.77
CA LEU A 129 4.96 11.91 3.53
C LEU A 129 4.69 12.11 2.04
N THR A 130 5.40 13.05 1.41
CA THR A 130 5.22 13.38 -0.01
C THR A 130 5.55 12.18 -0.89
N ARG A 131 6.66 11.50 -0.60
CA ARG A 131 7.10 10.30 -1.33
C ARG A 131 6.18 9.11 -1.16
N LEU A 132 5.67 8.88 0.05
CA LEU A 132 4.68 7.83 0.28
C LEU A 132 3.38 8.15 -0.47
N SER A 133 2.96 9.41 -0.46
CA SER A 133 1.80 9.88 -1.21
C SER A 133 1.94 9.60 -2.70
N ASP A 134 3.11 9.88 -3.29
CA ASP A 134 3.37 9.59 -4.70
C ASP A 134 3.39 8.09 -5.01
N LEU A 135 3.91 7.27 -4.09
CA LEU A 135 3.95 5.82 -4.22
C LEU A 135 2.54 5.21 -4.16
N LEU A 136 1.66 5.72 -3.29
CA LEU A 136 0.25 5.34 -3.22
C LEU A 136 -0.52 5.76 -4.49
N LYS A 137 -0.29 6.98 -5.00
CA LYS A 137 -0.87 7.44 -6.28
C LYS A 137 -0.42 6.57 -7.44
N TYR A 138 0.87 6.23 -7.48
CA TYR A 138 1.43 5.36 -8.51
C TYR A 138 0.79 3.97 -8.49
N PHE A 139 0.65 3.33 -7.33
CA PHE A 139 -0.06 2.06 -7.22
C PHE A 139 -1.49 2.14 -7.76
N ASN A 140 -2.25 3.18 -7.38
CA ASN A 140 -3.63 3.35 -7.85
C ASN A 140 -3.70 3.50 -9.37
N SER A 141 -2.93 4.43 -9.92
CA SER A 141 -2.92 4.72 -11.36
C SER A 141 -2.47 3.51 -12.17
N ARG A 142 -1.39 2.83 -11.73
CA ARG A 142 -0.87 1.67 -12.43
C ARG A 142 -1.83 0.47 -12.34
N SER A 143 -2.46 0.25 -11.19
CA SER A 143 -3.50 -0.78 -11.02
C SER A 143 -4.70 -0.54 -11.95
N CYS A 144 -5.15 0.71 -12.07
CA CYS A 144 -6.21 1.10 -13.00
C CYS A 144 -5.81 0.77 -14.45
N GLN A 145 -4.63 1.19 -14.89
CA GLN A 145 -4.12 0.88 -16.23
C GLN A 145 -4.04 -0.62 -16.52
N LEU A 146 -3.52 -1.39 -15.57
CA LEU A 146 -3.32 -2.83 -15.72
C LEU A 146 -4.66 -3.59 -15.78
N VAL A 147 -5.62 -3.20 -14.95
CA VAL A 147 -6.89 -3.93 -14.79
C VAL A 147 -8.00 -3.33 -15.65
N LEU A 148 -8.36 -2.06 -15.43
CA LEU A 148 -9.44 -1.41 -16.16
C LEU A 148 -9.03 -1.09 -17.59
N GLY A 149 -7.82 -0.55 -17.77
CA GLY A 149 -7.20 -0.27 -19.06
C GLY A 149 -6.68 -1.50 -19.81
N ALA A 150 -6.86 -2.70 -19.24
CA ALA A 150 -6.43 -3.98 -19.79
C ALA A 150 -4.91 -4.07 -20.12
N GLY A 151 -4.08 -3.22 -19.49
CA GLY A 151 -2.62 -3.25 -19.68
C GLY A 151 -2.01 -4.60 -19.32
N ALA A 152 -2.56 -5.33 -18.33
CA ALA A 152 -2.06 -6.64 -17.92
C ALA A 152 -2.13 -7.70 -19.04
N LEU A 153 -2.97 -7.51 -20.08
CA LEU A 153 -2.96 -8.39 -21.25
C LEU A 153 -1.60 -8.32 -21.98
N GLN A 154 -0.98 -7.15 -22.02
CA GLN A 154 0.29 -6.90 -22.70
C GLN A 154 1.48 -7.20 -21.80
N VAL A 155 1.47 -6.73 -20.55
CA VAL A 155 2.66 -6.80 -19.68
C VAL A 155 2.91 -8.19 -19.12
N VAL A 156 1.84 -8.94 -18.78
CA VAL A 156 1.95 -10.29 -18.21
C VAL A 156 1.32 -11.39 -19.09
N GLY A 157 0.84 -11.02 -20.28
CA GLY A 157 0.33 -11.99 -21.25
C GLY A 157 -1.00 -12.64 -20.85
N LEU A 158 -1.83 -11.97 -20.03
CA LEU A 158 -3.18 -12.46 -19.76
C LEU A 158 -4.01 -12.48 -21.06
N LYS A 159 -4.84 -13.50 -21.25
CA LYS A 159 -5.74 -13.58 -22.42
C LYS A 159 -6.94 -12.65 -22.31
N THR A 160 -7.44 -12.45 -21.09
CA THR A 160 -8.58 -11.57 -20.80
C THR A 160 -8.53 -11.08 -19.36
N ILE A 161 -9.12 -9.92 -19.11
CA ILE A 161 -9.36 -9.42 -17.75
C ILE A 161 -10.70 -10.00 -17.28
N THR A 162 -10.65 -10.87 -16.28
CA THR A 162 -11.84 -11.55 -15.75
C THR A 162 -12.54 -10.72 -14.66
N THR A 163 -13.78 -11.06 -14.35
CA THR A 163 -14.50 -10.53 -13.17
C THR A 163 -13.76 -10.83 -11.87
N LYS A 164 -13.06 -11.98 -11.78
CA LYS A 164 -12.20 -12.31 -10.64
C LYS A 164 -11.02 -11.35 -10.51
N ASN A 165 -10.38 -10.96 -11.62
CA ASN A 165 -9.28 -9.99 -11.61
C ASN A 165 -9.78 -8.62 -11.11
N LEU A 166 -10.96 -8.18 -11.59
CA LEU A 166 -11.61 -6.94 -11.17
C LEU A 166 -11.94 -6.97 -9.67
N ALA A 167 -12.57 -8.04 -9.19
CA ALA A 167 -12.92 -8.20 -7.78
C ALA A 167 -11.68 -8.21 -6.87
N LEU A 168 -10.61 -8.92 -7.25
CA LEU A 168 -9.35 -8.93 -6.51
C LEU A 168 -8.71 -7.54 -6.46
N SER A 169 -8.68 -6.83 -7.59
CA SER A 169 -8.21 -5.45 -7.63
C SER A 169 -9.01 -4.55 -6.69
N SER A 170 -10.34 -4.63 -6.74
CA SER A 170 -11.23 -3.87 -5.85
C SER A 170 -10.94 -4.16 -4.36
N ARG A 171 -10.78 -5.44 -3.97
CA ARG A 171 -10.43 -5.82 -2.59
C ARG A 171 -9.05 -5.29 -2.17
N CYS A 172 -8.07 -5.29 -3.07
CA CYS A 172 -6.75 -4.72 -2.79
C CYS A 172 -6.82 -3.20 -2.57
N LEU A 173 -7.59 -2.47 -3.40
CA LEU A 173 -7.78 -1.03 -3.24
C LEU A 173 -8.50 -0.70 -1.92
N GLN A 174 -9.55 -1.46 -1.58
CA GLN A 174 -10.28 -1.31 -0.32
C GLN A 174 -9.39 -1.56 0.90
N LEU A 175 -8.47 -2.52 0.81
CA LEU A 175 -7.49 -2.77 1.86
C LEU A 175 -6.55 -1.58 2.05
N ILE A 176 -6.06 -0.98 0.96
CA ILE A 176 -5.22 0.23 1.07
C ILE A 176 -6.02 1.40 1.64
N VAL A 177 -7.27 1.60 1.20
CA VAL A 177 -8.17 2.62 1.76
C VAL A 177 -8.34 2.44 3.27
N HIS A 178 -8.49 1.20 3.75
CA HIS A 178 -8.59 0.92 5.18
C HIS A 178 -7.35 1.39 5.96
N TYR A 179 -6.14 1.25 5.40
CA TYR A 179 -4.91 1.69 6.07
C TYR A 179 -4.59 3.19 5.93
N ILE A 180 -5.14 3.91 4.95
CA ILE A 180 -4.83 5.34 4.77
C ILE A 180 -5.07 6.18 6.04
N PRO A 181 -6.21 6.05 6.76
CA PRO A 181 -6.43 6.77 8.02
C PRO A 181 -5.38 6.47 9.09
N VAL A 182 -4.97 5.20 9.20
CA VAL A 182 -3.94 4.74 10.16
C VAL A 182 -2.58 5.39 9.85
N ILE A 183 -2.21 5.38 8.57
CA ILE A 183 -0.97 6.02 8.07
C ILE A 183 -1.03 7.54 8.30
N ARG A 184 -2.17 8.17 7.96
CA ARG A 184 -2.39 9.61 8.13
C ARG A 184 -2.20 10.01 9.59
N ALA A 185 -2.78 9.28 10.54
CA ALA A 185 -2.62 9.52 11.97
C ALA A 185 -1.16 9.35 12.44
N HIS A 186 -0.44 8.35 11.92
CA HIS A 186 0.97 8.14 12.23
C HIS A 186 1.82 9.35 11.81
N PHE A 187 1.62 9.85 10.59
CA PHE A 187 2.31 11.04 10.10
C PHE A 187 1.86 12.31 10.83
N GLU A 188 0.58 12.47 11.15
CA GLU A 188 0.06 13.61 11.89
C GLU A 188 0.74 13.77 13.25
N ALA A 189 0.90 12.69 14.01
CA ALA A 189 1.66 12.69 15.27
C ALA A 189 3.15 13.06 15.09
N ARG A 190 3.68 12.84 13.87
CA ARG A 190 5.00 13.22 13.31
C ARG A 190 5.22 14.70 13.03
N LEU A 191 4.14 15.43 12.76
CA LEU A 191 4.21 16.74 12.10
C LEU A 191 4.01 17.89 13.07
N GLN A 192 4.59 19.05 12.71
CA GLN A 192 4.27 20.30 13.40
C GLN A 192 2.91 20.82 12.89
N PRO A 193 2.12 21.54 13.72
CA PRO A 193 0.81 22.07 13.31
C PRO A 193 0.84 22.89 12.01
N LYS A 194 1.92 23.63 11.76
CA LYS A 194 2.13 24.40 10.51
C LYS A 194 2.23 23.54 9.24
N GLN A 195 2.49 22.24 9.38
CA GLN A 195 2.65 21.27 8.29
C GLN A 195 1.38 20.43 8.07
N TYR A 196 0.32 20.60 8.86
CA TYR A 196 -0.90 19.76 8.77
C TYR A 196 -1.63 19.89 7.43
N SER A 197 -1.43 20.98 6.68
CA SER A 197 -1.94 21.10 5.31
C SER A 197 -1.46 19.97 4.40
N MET A 198 -0.30 19.37 4.68
CA MET A 198 0.23 18.24 3.94
C MET A 198 -0.59 16.95 4.13
N LEU A 199 -1.38 16.82 5.21
CA LEU A 199 -2.23 15.66 5.41
C LEU A 199 -3.34 15.55 4.35
N ARG A 200 -3.67 16.66 3.66
CA ARG A 200 -4.62 16.68 2.53
C ARG A 200 -4.20 15.79 1.37
N HIS A 201 -2.90 15.47 1.24
CA HIS A 201 -2.45 14.49 0.25
C HIS A 201 -3.14 13.14 0.46
N PHE A 202 -3.28 12.68 1.71
CA PHE A 202 -3.98 11.42 2.03
C PHE A 202 -5.48 11.51 1.76
N ASP A 203 -6.11 12.67 1.98
CA ASP A 203 -7.53 12.86 1.69
C ASP A 203 -7.80 12.77 0.18
N HIS A 204 -6.96 13.39 -0.65
CA HIS A 204 -7.02 13.28 -2.11
C HIS A 204 -6.77 11.85 -2.59
N ILE A 205 -5.75 11.18 -2.05
CA ILE A 205 -5.47 9.77 -2.37
C ILE A 205 -6.66 8.90 -2.01
N THR A 206 -7.25 9.10 -0.82
CA THR A 206 -8.43 8.34 -0.39
C THR A 206 -9.56 8.48 -1.39
N LYS A 207 -9.83 9.71 -1.86
CA LYS A 207 -10.83 9.96 -2.89
C LYS A 207 -10.51 9.22 -4.20
N ASP A 208 -9.28 9.35 -4.71
CA ASP A 208 -8.86 8.71 -5.96
C ASP A 208 -8.99 7.18 -5.92
N TYR A 209 -8.75 6.56 -4.76
CA TYR A 209 -8.97 5.12 -4.58
C TYR A 209 -10.46 4.76 -4.56
N HIS A 210 -11.31 5.55 -3.89
CA HIS A 210 -12.76 5.33 -3.91
C HIS A 210 -13.35 5.47 -5.31
N ASP A 211 -12.91 6.49 -6.07
CA ASP A 211 -13.34 6.70 -7.46
C ASP A 211 -12.97 5.48 -8.33
N HIS A 212 -11.76 4.94 -8.17
CA HIS A 212 -11.32 3.73 -8.87
C HIS A 212 -12.10 2.48 -8.43
N ILE A 213 -12.38 2.30 -7.13
CA ILE A 213 -13.24 1.21 -6.63
C ILE A 213 -14.65 1.30 -7.23
N ALA A 214 -15.21 2.50 -7.33
CA ALA A 214 -16.52 2.74 -7.91
C ALA A 214 -16.53 2.40 -9.42
N GLU A 215 -15.49 2.77 -10.15
CA GLU A 215 -15.35 2.43 -11.58
C GLU A 215 -15.27 0.91 -11.80
N ILE A 216 -14.51 0.19 -10.98
CA ILE A 216 -14.49 -1.28 -11.01
C ILE A 216 -15.87 -1.85 -10.72
N SER A 217 -16.57 -1.31 -9.72
CA SER A 217 -17.90 -1.78 -9.33
C SER A 217 -18.92 -1.57 -10.46
N ALA A 218 -18.91 -0.40 -11.10
CA ALA A 218 -19.75 -0.11 -12.26
C ALA A 218 -19.48 -1.07 -13.42
N LYS A 219 -18.19 -1.37 -13.70
CA LYS A 219 -17.81 -2.34 -14.74
C LYS A 219 -18.29 -3.76 -14.42
N LEU A 220 -18.21 -4.18 -13.16
CA LEU A 220 -18.73 -5.48 -12.73
C LEU A 220 -20.24 -5.57 -12.90
N VAL A 221 -20.99 -4.53 -12.50
CA VAL A 221 -22.45 -4.47 -12.70
C VAL A 221 -22.79 -4.59 -14.18
N ALA A 222 -22.16 -3.80 -15.06
CA ALA A 222 -22.41 -3.85 -16.49
C ALA A 222 -22.13 -5.23 -17.12
N ILE A 223 -21.10 -5.94 -16.65
CA ILE A 223 -20.80 -7.32 -17.07
C ILE A 223 -21.90 -8.28 -16.62
N MET A 224 -22.38 -8.14 -15.38
CA MET A 224 -23.44 -8.98 -14.83
C MET A 224 -24.77 -8.74 -15.53
N ASP A 225 -25.14 -7.48 -15.79
CA ASP A 225 -26.35 -7.13 -16.54
C ASP A 225 -26.34 -7.76 -17.94
N SER A 226 -25.22 -7.63 -18.65
CA SER A 226 -25.03 -8.25 -19.98
C SER A 226 -25.12 -9.79 -19.94
N LEU A 227 -24.67 -10.42 -18.85
CA LEU A 227 -24.78 -11.87 -18.63
C LEU A 227 -26.24 -12.28 -18.35
N PHE A 228 -26.95 -11.52 -17.54
CA PHE A 228 -28.36 -11.77 -17.22
C PHE A 228 -29.23 -11.65 -18.47
N ASP A 229 -29.06 -10.60 -19.28
CA ASP A 229 -29.81 -10.42 -20.53
C ASP A 229 -29.60 -11.59 -21.50
N LYS A 230 -28.37 -12.09 -21.60
CA LYS A 230 -28.03 -13.25 -22.44
C LYS A 230 -28.63 -14.56 -21.93
N LEU A 231 -28.76 -14.74 -20.63
CA LEU A 231 -29.40 -15.92 -20.03
C LEU A 231 -30.92 -15.84 -20.17
N LEU A 232 -31.52 -14.69 -19.90
CA LEU A 232 -32.97 -14.47 -20.00
C LEU A 232 -33.47 -14.61 -21.44
N SER A 233 -32.75 -14.04 -22.41
CA SER A 233 -33.08 -14.22 -23.83
C SER A 233 -33.09 -15.69 -24.26
N LYS A 234 -32.14 -16.49 -23.78
CA LYS A 234 -32.15 -17.95 -24.01
C LYS A 234 -33.36 -18.62 -23.37
N VAL A 235 -33.67 -18.32 -22.11
CA VAL A 235 -34.82 -18.92 -21.42
C VAL A 235 -36.13 -18.58 -22.13
N MET A 236 -36.31 -17.34 -22.59
CA MET A 236 -37.50 -16.97 -23.36
C MET A 236 -37.60 -17.68 -24.72
N ILE A 237 -36.47 -18.03 -25.35
CA ILE A 237 -36.48 -18.81 -26.60
C ILE A 237 -36.83 -20.28 -26.34
N TYR A 238 -36.37 -20.87 -25.23
CA TYR A 238 -36.63 -22.29 -24.90
C TYR A 238 -37.93 -22.53 -24.10
N GLY A 239 -38.54 -21.49 -23.52
CA GLY A 239 -39.80 -21.57 -22.76
C GLY A 239 -41.07 -21.41 -23.59
N ASN A 240 -40.96 -21.30 -24.92
CA ASN A 240 -42.08 -21.18 -25.87
C ASN A 240 -42.41 -22.51 -26.58
N TYR A 241 -42.06 -23.65 -25.97
CA TYR A 241 -42.43 -25.00 -26.42
C TYR A 241 -43.10 -25.78 -25.30
#